data_AF-A0A516SL63-F1
#
_entry.id   AF-A0A516SL63-F1
#
_cell.length_a   1.000
_cell.length_b   1.000
_cell.length_c   1.000
_cell.angle_alpha   90.00
_cell.angle_beta   90.00
_cell.angle_gamma   90.00
#
_symmetry.space_group_name_H-M   'P 1'
#
loop_
_entity.id
_entity.type
_entity.pdbx_description
1 polymer ?
#
loop_
_entity_poly.entity_id
_entity_poly.type
_entity_poly.pdbx_seq_one_letter_code
_entity_poly.pdbx_strand_id
1 'polypeptide(L)'
;MEVSKYSAIDPMALILSGRAYLIWVELHNPNEPALARLAEVVKSLNHEEKTFALARAKAMVAYGRAVEQSLEGHVGRPHHG
;
A
#
# COMPACT_ATOMS: atom_id res chain seq x y z
N MET A 1 10.98 3.03 -7.80
CA MET A 1 9.92 2.01 -7.79
C MET A 1 9.53 1.79 -9.24
N GLU A 2 9.79 0.61 -9.78
CA GLU A 2 9.51 0.25 -11.18
C GLU A 2 8.01 0.05 -11.36
N VAL A 3 7.34 0.98 -12.04
CA VAL A 3 5.90 0.93 -12.32
C VAL A 3 5.55 -0.15 -13.36
N SER A 4 6.55 -0.65 -14.09
CA SER A 4 6.43 -1.75 -15.07
C SER A 4 5.71 -2.99 -14.51
N LYS A 5 5.84 -3.29 -13.22
CA LYS A 5 5.19 -4.43 -12.54
C LYS A 5 3.66 -4.34 -12.49
N TYR A 6 3.08 -3.16 -12.64
CA TYR A 6 1.62 -2.97 -12.56
C TYR A 6 0.94 -2.95 -13.93
N SER A 7 1.72 -2.98 -15.02
CA SER A 7 1.21 -2.92 -16.41
C SER A 7 0.25 -4.05 -16.79
N ALA A 8 0.41 -5.22 -16.18
CA ALA A 8 -0.48 -6.36 -16.39
C ALA A 8 -1.85 -6.19 -15.69
N ILE A 9 -1.97 -5.22 -14.78
CA ILE A 9 -3.15 -5.02 -13.91
C ILE A 9 -3.84 -3.70 -14.26
N ASP A 10 -3.08 -2.63 -14.52
CA ASP A 10 -3.60 -1.33 -14.94
C ASP A 10 -2.81 -0.83 -16.17
N PRO A 11 -3.47 -0.72 -17.35
CA PRO A 11 -2.82 -0.26 -18.58
C PRO A 11 -2.27 1.18 -18.46
N MET A 12 -2.75 1.99 -17.51
CA MET A 12 -2.23 3.34 -17.28
C MET A 12 -0.79 3.32 -16.75
N ALA A 13 -0.34 2.22 -16.16
CA ALA A 13 1.05 2.03 -15.73
C ALA A 13 2.05 1.95 -16.90
N LEU A 14 1.57 1.65 -18.12
CA LEU A 14 2.40 1.61 -19.34
C LEU A 14 2.56 2.99 -19.98
N ILE A 15 1.57 3.86 -19.79
CA ILE A 15 1.45 5.14 -20.49
C ILE A 15 2.02 6.27 -19.65
N LEU A 16 1.79 6.22 -18.34
CA LEU A 16 2.15 7.30 -17.43
C LEU A 16 3.54 7.08 -16.82
N SER A 17 4.29 8.18 -16.65
CA SER A 17 5.51 8.15 -15.83
C SER A 17 5.18 7.77 -14.39
N GLY A 18 6.14 7.23 -13.63
CA GLY A 18 5.82 6.65 -12.32
C GLY A 18 5.13 7.61 -11.34
N ARG A 19 5.50 8.90 -11.35
CA ARG A 19 4.81 9.93 -10.55
C ARG A 19 3.40 10.23 -11.08
N ALA A 20 3.23 10.32 -12.40
CA ALA A 20 1.93 10.58 -13.01
C ALA A 20 0.96 9.42 -12.82
N TYR A 21 1.45 8.18 -12.87
CA TYR A 21 0.67 6.98 -12.59
C TYR A 21 0.15 6.97 -11.14
N LEU A 22 1.00 7.28 -10.16
CA LEU A 22 0.57 7.36 -8.76
C LEU A 22 -0.52 8.41 -8.55
N ILE A 23 -0.39 9.59 -9.19
CA ILE A 23 -1.43 10.64 -9.15
C ILE A 23 -2.72 10.13 -9.81
N TRP A 24 -2.62 9.47 -10.96
CA TRP A 24 -3.78 8.91 -11.67
C TRP A 24 -4.51 7.87 -10.82
N VAL A 25 -3.78 6.93 -10.22
CA VAL A 25 -4.33 5.90 -9.33
C VAL A 25 -5.00 6.55 -8.13
N GLU A 26 -4.40 7.54 -7.49
CA GLU A 26 -4.99 8.20 -6.32
C GLU A 26 -6.25 9.01 -6.65
N LEU A 27 -6.33 9.57 -7.87
CA LEU A 27 -7.54 10.25 -8.37
C LEU A 27 -8.69 9.28 -8.69
N HIS A 28 -8.39 8.10 -9.22
CA HIS A 28 -9.40 7.17 -9.75
C HIS A 28 -9.73 6.00 -8.79
N ASN A 29 -8.83 5.70 -7.86
CA ASN A 29 -8.99 4.72 -6.78
C ASN A 29 -8.59 5.39 -5.46
N PRO A 30 -9.38 6.34 -4.96
CA PRO A 30 -9.05 7.04 -3.73
C PRO A 30 -9.06 6.03 -2.57
N ASN A 31 -7.88 5.62 -2.12
CA ASN A 31 -7.73 4.92 -0.86
C ASN A 31 -8.17 5.87 0.24
N GLU A 32 -9.18 5.52 1.04
CA GLU A 32 -9.51 6.29 2.23
C GLU A 32 -8.70 5.79 3.45
N PRO A 33 -8.05 6.69 4.21
CA PRO A 33 -7.95 8.13 3.98
C PRO A 33 -6.95 8.50 2.87
N ALA A 34 -7.33 9.47 2.02
CA ALA A 34 -6.43 9.99 0.98
C ALA A 34 -5.10 10.42 1.61
N LEU A 35 -3.96 10.07 0.99
CA LEU A 35 -2.65 10.29 1.61
C LEU A 35 -2.42 11.77 1.91
N ALA A 36 -2.95 12.65 1.04
CA ALA A 36 -2.94 14.09 1.22
C ALA A 36 -3.63 14.57 2.52
N ARG A 37 -4.55 13.80 3.09
CA ARG A 37 -5.27 14.15 4.33
C ARG A 37 -4.61 13.62 5.61
N LEU A 38 -3.65 12.70 5.49
CA LEU A 38 -3.01 12.09 6.66
C LEU A 38 -2.32 13.12 7.56
N ALA A 39 -1.66 14.12 6.98
CA ALA A 39 -0.98 15.15 7.74
C ALA A 39 -1.94 15.96 8.63
N GLU A 40 -3.12 16.30 8.11
CA GLU A 40 -4.12 17.05 8.86
C GLU A 40 -4.77 16.20 9.96
N VAL A 41 -5.06 14.93 9.68
CA VAL A 41 -5.56 13.99 10.71
C VAL A 41 -4.52 13.81 11.82
N VAL A 42 -3.24 13.62 11.48
CA VAL A 42 -2.19 13.47 12.50
C VAL A 42 -2.04 14.72 13.34
N LYS A 43 -2.24 15.92 12.77
CA LYS A 43 -2.22 17.17 13.54
C LYS A 43 -3.35 17.27 14.56
N SER A 44 -4.54 16.73 14.26
CA SER A 44 -5.69 16.79 15.17
C SER A 44 -5.61 15.82 16.35
N LEU A 45 -4.73 14.81 16.30
CA LEU A 45 -4.58 13.82 17.37
C LEU A 45 -3.80 14.37 18.57
N ASN A 46 -4.26 14.03 19.77
CA ASN A 46 -3.51 14.23 21.00
C ASN A 46 -2.36 13.18 21.13
N HIS A 47 -1.55 13.29 22.18
CA HIS A 47 -0.36 12.45 22.35
C HIS A 47 -0.68 10.94 22.49
N GLU A 48 -1.71 10.62 23.26
CA GLU A 48 -2.13 9.23 23.48
C GLU A 48 -2.71 8.63 22.19
N GLU A 49 -3.55 9.38 21.49
CA GLU A 49 -4.11 8.99 20.20
C GLU A 49 -3.04 8.78 19.13
N LYS A 50 -2.01 9.65 19.08
CA LYS A 50 -0.86 9.46 18.19
C LYS A 50 -0.11 8.17 18.49
N THR A 51 0.07 7.87 19.77
CA THR A 51 0.78 6.67 20.22
C THR A 51 0.00 5.41 19.83
N PHE A 52 -1.31 5.41 20.05
CA PHE A 52 -2.21 4.34 19.64
C PHE A 52 -2.22 4.16 18.11
N ALA A 53 -2.41 5.25 17.35
CA ALA A 53 -2.43 5.22 15.90
C ALA A 53 -1.11 4.66 15.32
N LEU A 54 0.03 5.06 15.89
CA LEU A 54 1.34 4.54 15.50
C LEU A 54 1.48 3.04 15.80
N ALA A 55 1.05 2.58 16.97
CA ALA A 55 1.06 1.17 17.32
C ALA A 55 0.20 0.35 16.35
N ARG A 56 -1.00 0.85 16.01
CA ARG A 56 -1.89 0.19 15.05
C ARG A 56 -1.29 0.13 13.65
N ALA A 57 -0.69 1.22 13.17
CA ALA A 57 -0.01 1.27 11.88
C ALA A 57 1.13 0.25 11.79
N LYS A 58 1.96 0.13 12.84
CA LYS A 58 3.02 -0.88 12.93
C LYS A 58 2.48 -2.31 12.85
N ALA A 59 1.37 -2.58 13.54
CA ALA A 59 0.72 -3.90 13.50
C ALA A 59 0.21 -4.25 12.09
N MET A 60 -0.39 -3.28 11.38
CA MET A 60 -0.85 -3.49 10.00
C MET A 60 0.31 -3.78 9.04
N VAL A 61 1.45 -3.09 9.18
CA VAL A 61 2.66 -3.38 8.39
C VAL A 61 3.19 -4.79 8.67
N ALA A 62 3.25 -5.20 9.95
CA ALA A 62 3.68 -6.54 10.33
C ALA A 62 2.76 -7.62 9.72
N TYR A 63 1.44 -7.40 9.78
CA TYR A 63 0.46 -8.29 9.16
C TYR A 63 0.65 -8.38 7.63
N GLY A 64 0.79 -7.24 6.95
CA GLY A 64 1.03 -7.20 5.50
C GLY A 64 2.28 -8.01 5.11
N ARG A 65 3.39 -7.84 5.83
CA ARG A 65 4.61 -8.62 5.61
C ARG A 65 4.42 -10.12 5.82
N ALA A 66 3.64 -10.52 6.83
CA ALA A 66 3.36 -11.93 7.08
C ALA A 66 2.54 -12.54 5.92
N VAL A 67 1.58 -11.79 5.37
CA VAL A 67 0.82 -12.20 4.18
C VAL A 67 1.72 -12.31 2.95
N GLU A 68 2.57 -11.31 2.69
CA GLU A 68 3.55 -11.34 1.60
C GLU A 68 4.43 -12.59 1.66
N GLN A 69 5.03 -12.87 2.84
CA GLN A 69 5.86 -14.05 3.06
C GLN A 69 5.11 -15.36 2.84
N SER A 70 3.84 -15.44 3.27
CA SER A 70 3.00 -16.61 3.06
C SER A 70 2.75 -16.87 1.58
N LEU A 71 2.45 -15.80 0.81
CA LEU A 71 2.21 -15.87 -0.62
C LEU A 71 3.49 -16.23 -1.39
N GLU A 72 4.63 -15.62 -1.07
CA GLU A 72 5.93 -15.96 -1.65
C GLU A 72 6.31 -17.42 -1.37
N GLY A 73 6.04 -17.91 -0.14
CA GLY A 73 6.24 -19.31 0.24
C GLY A 73 5.30 -20.30 -0.49
N HIS A 74 4.12 -19.88 -0.93
CA HIS A 74 3.19 -20.70 -1.71
C HIS A 74 3.57 -20.80 -3.19
N VAL A 75 4.26 -19.80 -3.74
CA VAL A 75 4.71 -19.80 -5.15
C VAL A 75 5.87 -20.79 -5.39
N GLY A 76 6.48 -21.35 -4.33
CA GLY A 76 7.67 -22.22 -4.42
C GLY A 76 7.47 -23.72 -4.17
N ARG A 77 6.26 -24.22 -3.86
CA ARG A 77 6.04 -25.66 -3.65
C ARG A 77 5.39 -26.30 -4.88
N PRO A 78 6.12 -27.09 -5.70
CA PRO A 78 5.45 -27.98 -6.62
C PRO A 78 4.63 -28.97 -5.78
N HIS A 79 3.32 -29.02 -6.02
CA HIS A 79 2.48 -30.11 -5.55
C HIS A 79 3.01 -31.40 -6.18
N HIS A 80 3.81 -32.16 -5.44
CA HIS A 80 4.04 -33.58 -5.73
C HIS A 80 2.81 -34.34 -5.25
N GLY A 81 1.85 -34.47 -6.15
CA GLY A 81 0.90 -35.59 -6.17
C GLY A 81 1.49 -36.75 -6.94
#